data_AF-A0AAJ0H767-F1
#
_entry.id   AF-A0AAJ0H767-F1
#
_cell.length_a   1.000
_cell.length_b   1.000
_cell.length_c   1.000
_cell.angle_alpha   90.00
_cell.angle_beta   90.00
_cell.angle_gamma   90.00
#
_symmetry.space_group_name_H-M   'P 1'
#
loop_
_entity.id
_entity.type
_entity.pdbx_description
1 polymer ?
#
loop_
_entity_poly.entity_id
_entity_poly.type
_entity_poly.pdbx_seq_one_letter_code
_entity_poly.pdbx_strand_id
1 'polypeptide(L)'
;SPLGLFRLIVHQALKQAPSVFYDLIGTFRQRCEEMGKPGEAWQWHQKELWRLLEVLLPQILKDHPVWLFVNALDECGEENAIRVVRGFKFLLGSLHTSSSHADLKGFHVCFSCRHFPILALNVKFEVCLKDENQNDISAFVLNQLAGFQKTIVSALPSTIAYRAYGSFTWARVMVERVFELECEGKVTEYIEGKALSLKTESEDSTFHPLLQ
;
A
#
# COMPACT_ATOMS: atom_id res chain seq x y z
N SER A 1 -3.56 5.25 11.97
CA SER A 1 -4.98 5.56 12.30
C SER A 1 -5.57 6.51 11.24
N PRO A 2 -6.90 6.52 11.02
CA PRO A 2 -7.52 7.38 10.01
C PRO A 2 -7.30 8.88 10.26
N LEU A 3 -7.28 9.32 11.52
CA LEU A 3 -6.97 10.70 11.86
C LEU A 3 -5.58 11.12 11.36
N GLY A 4 -4.57 10.27 11.53
CA GLY A 4 -3.22 10.52 11.01
C GLY A 4 -3.19 10.61 9.49
N LEU A 5 -3.90 9.72 8.81
CA LEU A 5 -4.05 9.74 7.34
C LEU A 5 -4.63 11.08 6.85
N PHE A 6 -5.76 11.53 7.42
CA PHE A 6 -6.38 12.78 6.97
C PHE A 6 -5.55 14.01 7.30
N ARG A 7 -4.83 14.02 8.43
CA ARG A 7 -3.85 15.09 8.72
C ARG A 7 -2.78 15.16 7.66
N LEU A 8 -2.23 14.01 7.25
CA LEU A 8 -1.21 13.94 6.22
C LEU A 8 -1.72 14.43 4.86
N ILE A 9 -2.93 13.99 4.46
CA ILE A 9 -3.56 14.40 3.20
C ILE A 9 -3.75 15.92 3.16
N VAL A 10 -4.37 16.49 4.21
CA VAL A 10 -4.61 17.94 4.27
C VAL A 10 -3.30 18.71 4.25
N HIS A 11 -2.29 18.27 5.01
CA HIS A 11 -0.97 18.89 5.01
C HIS A 11 -0.26 18.82 3.65
N GLN A 12 -0.34 17.69 2.94
CA GLN A 12 0.23 17.55 1.60
C GLN A 12 -0.52 18.39 0.57
N ALA A 13 -1.84 18.46 0.65
CA ALA A 13 -2.67 19.30 -0.22
C ALA A 13 -2.38 20.79 0.00
N LEU A 14 -2.23 21.22 1.26
CA LEU A 14 -1.83 22.58 1.62
C LEU A 14 -0.49 22.97 0.99
N LYS A 15 0.49 22.08 0.98
CA LYS A 15 1.80 22.33 0.36
C LYS A 15 1.72 22.52 -1.16
N GLN A 16 0.80 21.82 -1.81
CA GLN A 16 0.67 21.83 -3.27
C GLN A 16 -0.23 22.95 -3.79
N ALA A 17 -1.27 23.32 -3.05
CA ALA A 17 -2.25 24.33 -3.44
C ALA A 17 -2.52 25.33 -2.30
N PRO A 18 -1.51 26.05 -1.78
CA PRO A 18 -1.66 26.87 -0.56
C PRO A 18 -2.72 27.96 -0.69
N SER A 19 -2.97 28.46 -1.91
CA SER A 19 -3.98 29.48 -2.20
C SER A 19 -5.41 29.03 -1.87
N VAL A 20 -5.70 27.74 -1.87
CA VAL A 20 -7.03 27.20 -1.56
C VAL A 20 -7.28 27.15 -0.06
N PHE A 21 -6.23 27.23 0.76
CA PHE A 21 -6.28 26.96 2.20
C PHE A 21 -6.20 28.22 3.08
N TYR A 22 -6.36 29.43 2.53
CA TYR A 22 -6.27 30.67 3.32
C TYR A 22 -7.18 30.66 4.55
N ASP A 23 -8.43 30.24 4.40
CA ASP A 23 -9.40 30.14 5.49
C ASP A 23 -9.00 29.11 6.55
N LEU A 24 -8.38 27.99 6.13
CA LEU A 24 -7.87 26.97 7.04
C LEU A 24 -6.70 27.50 7.86
N ILE A 25 -5.77 28.22 7.22
CA ILE A 25 -4.62 28.84 7.89
C ILE A 25 -5.12 29.87 8.91
N GLY A 26 -6.13 30.67 8.55
CA GLY A 26 -6.78 31.61 9.47
C GLY A 26 -7.39 30.90 10.69
N THR A 27 -8.20 29.86 10.46
CA THR A 27 -8.82 29.05 11.52
C THR A 27 -7.77 28.42 12.43
N PHE A 28 -6.68 27.89 11.85
CA PHE A 28 -5.58 27.29 12.59
C PHE A 28 -4.89 28.32 13.49
N ARG A 29 -4.62 29.53 12.96
CA ARG A 29 -3.97 30.60 13.72
C ARG A 29 -4.86 31.07 14.88
N GLN A 30 -6.15 31.29 14.60
CA GLN A 30 -7.12 31.68 15.63
C GLN A 30 -7.17 30.65 16.77
N ARG A 31 -7.26 29.36 16.45
CA ARG A 31 -7.24 28.31 17.48
C ARG A 31 -5.92 28.26 18.24
N CYS A 32 -4.79 28.53 17.60
CA CYS A 32 -3.51 28.63 18.30
C CYS A 32 -3.52 29.79 19.32
N GLU A 33 -4.12 30.92 18.96
CA GLU A 33 -4.21 32.11 19.83
C GLU A 33 -5.20 31.92 20.98
N GLU A 34 -6.38 31.35 20.71
CA GLU A 34 -7.47 31.20 21.70
C GLU A 34 -7.33 29.96 22.57
N MET A 35 -6.88 28.84 21.99
CA MET A 35 -6.87 27.53 22.65
C MET A 35 -5.47 27.05 23.00
N GLY A 36 -4.41 27.72 22.53
CA GLY A 36 -3.02 27.33 22.77
C GLY A 36 -2.49 26.31 21.77
N LYS A 37 -1.50 25.50 22.18
CA LYS A 37 -0.70 24.68 21.26
C LYS A 37 -1.48 23.49 20.68
N PRO A 38 -1.46 23.28 19.35
CA PRO A 38 -2.06 22.10 18.73
C PRO A 38 -1.33 20.82 19.14
N GLY A 39 -2.07 19.75 19.41
CA GLY A 39 -1.55 18.48 19.90
C GLY A 39 -1.44 18.38 21.43
N GLU A 40 -1.49 19.52 22.12
CA GLU A 40 -1.51 19.60 23.59
C GLU A 40 -2.88 20.07 24.07
N ALA A 41 -3.25 21.31 23.72
CA ALA A 41 -4.45 21.97 24.22
C ALA A 41 -5.68 21.74 23.32
N TRP A 42 -5.46 21.45 22.04
CA TRP A 42 -6.52 21.10 21.10
C TRP A 42 -6.00 20.25 19.95
N GLN A 43 -6.92 19.56 19.27
CA GLN A 43 -6.58 18.77 18.10
C GLN A 43 -7.73 18.73 17.10
N TRP A 44 -7.39 18.68 15.81
CA TRP A 44 -8.36 18.49 14.74
C TRP A 44 -9.09 17.15 14.91
N HIS A 45 -10.41 17.18 14.72
CA HIS A 45 -11.21 15.96 14.66
C HIS A 45 -11.20 15.35 13.26
N GLN A 46 -11.28 14.03 13.17
CA GLN A 46 -11.31 13.32 11.88
C GLN A 46 -12.42 13.82 10.96
N LYS A 47 -13.65 14.00 11.49
CA LYS A 47 -14.80 14.48 10.71
C LYS A 47 -14.58 15.89 10.16
N GLU A 48 -13.86 16.72 10.91
CA GLU A 48 -13.53 18.09 10.50
C GLU A 48 -12.54 18.08 9.34
N LEU A 49 -11.47 17.27 9.43
CA LEU A 49 -10.51 17.11 8.34
C LEU A 49 -11.15 16.51 7.08
N TRP A 50 -12.09 15.58 7.24
CA TRP A 50 -12.84 15.04 6.11
C TRP A 50 -13.70 16.11 5.42
N ARG A 51 -14.45 16.90 6.19
CA ARG A 51 -15.25 18.02 5.65
C ARG A 51 -14.39 19.06 4.95
N LEU A 52 -13.20 19.36 5.50
CA LEU A 52 -12.25 20.24 4.83
C LEU A 52 -11.84 19.68 3.47
N LEU A 53 -11.56 18.38 3.38
CA LEU A 53 -11.25 17.75 2.10
C LEU A 53 -12.40 17.85 1.11
N GLU A 54 -13.65 17.62 1.54
CA GLU A 54 -14.85 17.76 0.71
C GLU A 54 -15.01 19.18 0.13
N VAL A 55 -14.67 20.21 0.90
CA VAL A 55 -14.79 21.62 0.48
C VAL A 55 -13.63 22.08 -0.40
N LEU A 56 -12.41 21.65 -0.08
CA LEU A 56 -11.20 22.18 -0.70
C LEU A 56 -10.82 21.41 -1.96
N LEU A 57 -11.12 20.10 -2.02
CA LEU A 57 -10.77 19.28 -3.17
C LEU A 57 -11.39 19.80 -4.49
N PRO A 58 -12.70 20.15 -4.58
CA PRO A 58 -13.25 20.73 -5.81
C PRO A 58 -12.54 22.01 -6.25
N GLN A 59 -12.04 22.82 -5.32
CA GLN A 59 -11.33 24.05 -5.64
C GLN A 59 -9.96 23.75 -6.24
N ILE A 60 -9.21 22.81 -5.65
CA ILE A 60 -7.93 22.33 -6.20
C ILE A 60 -8.13 21.74 -7.60
N LEU A 61 -9.20 20.96 -7.77
CA LEU A 61 -9.52 20.31 -9.03
C LEU A 61 -9.93 21.27 -10.15
N LYS A 62 -10.17 22.57 -9.89
CA LYS A 62 -10.39 23.54 -10.97
C LYS A 62 -9.12 23.71 -11.82
N ASP A 63 -7.98 23.76 -11.15
CA ASP A 63 -6.70 24.10 -11.78
C ASP A 63 -5.85 22.86 -12.05
N HIS A 64 -5.96 21.81 -11.22
CA HIS A 64 -5.03 20.68 -11.25
C HIS A 64 -5.73 19.32 -11.07
N PRO A 65 -5.40 18.29 -11.87
CA PRO A 65 -5.79 16.93 -11.54
C PRO A 65 -5.06 16.46 -10.28
N VAL A 66 -5.70 15.63 -9.47
CA VAL A 66 -5.14 15.13 -8.20
C VAL A 66 -5.07 13.61 -8.22
N TRP A 67 -3.89 13.08 -7.89
CA TRP A 67 -3.67 11.66 -7.63
C TRP A 67 -3.34 11.46 -6.15
N LEU A 68 -4.16 10.69 -5.46
CA LEU A 68 -3.97 10.33 -4.06
C LEU A 68 -3.55 8.87 -3.97
N PHE A 69 -2.33 8.65 -3.49
CA PHE A 69 -1.80 7.32 -3.19
C PHE A 69 -1.81 7.11 -1.68
N VAL A 70 -2.55 6.10 -1.22
CA VAL A 70 -2.61 5.70 0.18
C VAL A 70 -1.98 4.34 0.31
N ASN A 71 -0.76 4.32 0.87
CA ASN A 71 -0.02 3.09 1.10
C ASN A 71 -0.37 2.44 2.43
N ALA A 72 -0.31 1.10 2.48
CA ALA A 72 -0.47 0.30 3.70
C ALA A 72 -1.77 0.62 4.47
N LEU A 73 -2.89 0.75 3.74
CA LEU A 73 -4.17 1.10 4.34
C LEU A 73 -4.57 0.14 5.47
N ASP A 74 -4.09 -1.10 5.45
CA ASP A 74 -4.37 -2.11 6.47
C ASP A 74 -3.86 -1.78 7.87
N GLU A 75 -2.86 -0.92 7.99
CA GLU A 75 -2.33 -0.45 9.28
C GLU A 75 -3.34 0.40 10.07
N CYS A 76 -4.44 0.84 9.44
CA CYS A 76 -5.51 1.54 10.15
C CYS A 76 -6.55 0.60 10.78
N GLY A 77 -6.45 -0.72 10.52
CA GLY A 77 -7.42 -1.73 10.93
C GLY A 77 -8.54 -1.91 9.90
N GLU A 78 -9.08 -3.13 9.80
CA GLU A 78 -10.01 -3.54 8.75
C GLU A 78 -11.26 -2.66 8.64
N GLU A 79 -11.97 -2.44 9.74
CA GLU A 79 -13.18 -1.62 9.73
C GLU A 79 -12.89 -0.18 9.27
N ASN A 80 -11.77 0.38 9.71
CA ASN A 80 -11.35 1.72 9.35
C ASN A 80 -10.97 1.81 7.86
N ALA A 81 -10.25 0.81 7.34
CA ALA A 81 -9.86 0.73 5.94
C ALA A 81 -11.11 0.74 5.04
N ILE A 82 -12.09 -0.11 5.36
CA ILE A 82 -13.38 -0.19 4.66
C ILE A 82 -14.09 1.18 4.69
N ARG A 83 -14.12 1.84 5.85
CA ARG A 83 -14.77 3.16 6.00
C ARG A 83 -14.07 4.25 5.18
N VAL A 84 -12.73 4.24 5.15
CA VAL A 84 -11.94 5.18 4.33
C VAL A 84 -12.23 4.97 2.85
N VAL A 85 -12.16 3.73 2.35
CA VAL A 85 -12.44 3.42 0.93
C VAL A 85 -13.87 3.83 0.54
N ARG A 86 -14.87 3.50 1.38
CA ARG A 86 -16.26 3.91 1.15
C ARG A 86 -16.42 5.42 1.10
N GLY A 87 -15.76 6.16 2.00
CA GLY A 87 -15.76 7.62 2.01
C GLY A 87 -15.22 8.19 0.70
N PHE A 88 -14.06 7.72 0.26
CA PHE A 88 -13.47 8.18 -1.01
C PHE A 88 -14.30 7.78 -2.23
N LYS A 89 -14.93 6.59 -2.22
CA LYS A 89 -15.84 6.17 -3.28
C LYS A 89 -17.07 7.09 -3.38
N PHE A 90 -17.66 7.46 -2.24
CA PHE A 90 -18.77 8.41 -2.19
C PHE A 90 -18.33 9.79 -2.69
N LEU A 91 -17.16 10.28 -2.25
CA LEU A 91 -16.61 11.55 -2.68
C LEU A 91 -16.39 11.58 -4.21
N LEU A 92 -15.74 10.56 -4.77
CA LEU A 92 -15.59 10.41 -6.23
C LEU A 92 -16.93 10.43 -6.96
N GLY A 93 -17.92 9.69 -6.47
CA GLY A 93 -19.27 9.70 -7.03
C GLY A 93 -19.89 11.10 -7.04
N SER A 94 -19.81 11.81 -5.90
CA SER A 94 -20.37 13.16 -5.76
C SER A 94 -19.72 14.18 -6.71
N LEU A 95 -18.41 14.05 -6.94
CA LEU A 95 -17.66 14.91 -7.87
C LEU A 95 -18.09 14.67 -9.32
N HIS A 96 -18.40 13.42 -9.70
CA HIS A 96 -18.81 13.09 -11.07
C HIS A 96 -20.28 13.42 -11.38
N THR A 97 -21.18 13.37 -10.39
CA THR A 97 -22.63 13.55 -10.63
C THR A 97 -23.10 15.00 -10.56
N SER A 98 -22.31 15.89 -9.96
CA SER A 98 -22.71 17.29 -9.79
C SER A 98 -22.48 18.07 -11.08
N SER A 99 -23.53 18.68 -11.64
CA SER A 99 -23.43 19.53 -12.84
C SER A 99 -22.51 20.73 -12.64
N SER A 100 -22.35 21.20 -11.40
CA SER A 100 -21.39 22.24 -11.01
C SER A 100 -19.92 21.81 -11.06
N HIS A 101 -19.65 20.53 -11.37
CA HIS A 101 -18.32 19.93 -11.40
C HIS A 101 -17.90 19.44 -12.79
N ALA A 102 -18.65 19.78 -13.84
CA ALA A 102 -18.36 19.35 -15.21
C ALA A 102 -16.96 19.75 -15.71
N ASP A 103 -16.43 20.89 -15.22
CA ASP A 103 -15.13 21.42 -15.63
C ASP A 103 -13.97 21.01 -14.70
N LEU A 104 -14.24 20.22 -13.65
CA LEU A 104 -13.19 19.79 -12.73
C LEU A 104 -12.22 18.83 -13.42
N LYS A 105 -10.94 19.02 -13.14
CA LYS A 105 -9.88 18.06 -13.49
C LYS A 105 -10.09 16.75 -12.71
N GLY A 106 -9.50 15.67 -13.23
CA GLY A 106 -9.68 14.33 -12.68
C GLY A 106 -9.15 14.18 -11.25
N PHE A 107 -9.92 13.51 -10.39
CA PHE A 107 -9.49 13.02 -9.09
C PHE A 107 -9.35 11.49 -9.14
N HIS A 108 -8.17 11.01 -8.78
CA HIS A 108 -7.83 9.59 -8.80
C HIS A 108 -7.31 9.17 -7.43
N VAL A 109 -7.77 8.02 -6.94
CA VAL A 109 -7.35 7.47 -5.65
C VAL A 109 -6.88 6.04 -5.85
N CYS A 110 -5.70 5.73 -5.34
CA CYS A 110 -5.12 4.39 -5.34
C CYS A 110 -4.80 4.00 -3.89
N PHE A 111 -5.29 2.83 -3.50
CA PHE A 111 -5.01 2.23 -2.20
C PHE A 111 -4.15 1.00 -2.39
N SER A 112 -3.08 0.86 -1.61
CA SER A 112 -2.42 -0.42 -1.41
C SER A 112 -2.67 -0.91 0.02
N CYS A 113 -2.78 -2.22 0.17
CA CYS A 113 -2.97 -2.87 1.45
C CYS A 113 -2.55 -4.34 1.36
N ARG A 114 -2.24 -4.93 2.51
CA ARG A 114 -2.16 -6.39 2.65
C ARG A 114 -3.55 -7.01 2.53
N HIS A 115 -3.58 -8.33 2.37
CA HIS A 115 -4.78 -9.10 2.06
C HIS A 115 -5.95 -8.73 2.99
N PHE A 116 -6.99 -8.17 2.40
CA PHE A 116 -8.24 -7.82 3.05
C PHE A 116 -9.38 -8.57 2.36
N PRO A 117 -10.51 -8.83 3.04
CA PRO A 117 -11.75 -9.17 2.35
C PRO A 117 -12.29 -7.91 1.64
N ILE A 118 -11.59 -7.47 0.56
CA ILE A 118 -11.94 -6.32 -0.28
C ILE A 118 -13.16 -6.64 -1.17
N LEU A 119 -13.53 -7.92 -1.26
CA LEU A 119 -14.67 -8.43 -2.04
C LEU A 119 -16.00 -7.66 -1.80
N ALA A 120 -16.14 -6.95 -0.67
CA ALA A 120 -17.32 -6.15 -0.37
C ALA A 120 -17.30 -4.68 -0.87
N LEU A 121 -16.20 -4.20 -1.46
CA LEU A 121 -16.01 -2.77 -1.78
C LEU A 121 -16.36 -2.39 -3.22
N ASN A 122 -16.47 -3.36 -4.14
CA ASN A 122 -16.76 -3.15 -5.57
C ASN A 122 -15.94 -1.98 -6.13
N VAL A 123 -14.62 -2.12 -6.08
CA VAL A 123 -13.68 -1.12 -6.60
C VAL A 123 -13.63 -1.21 -8.12
N LYS A 124 -13.36 -0.08 -8.79
CA LYS A 124 -13.38 -0.02 -10.27
C LYS A 124 -12.26 -0.86 -10.90
N PHE A 125 -11.12 -0.94 -10.21
CA PHE A 125 -9.93 -1.64 -10.67
C PHE A 125 -9.18 -2.17 -9.45
N GLU A 126 -8.81 -3.45 -9.49
CA GLU A 126 -8.08 -4.15 -8.44
C GLU A 126 -6.94 -4.93 -9.10
N VAL A 127 -5.77 -4.88 -8.47
CA VAL A 127 -4.60 -5.66 -8.88
C VAL A 127 -4.17 -6.48 -7.68
N CYS A 128 -4.32 -7.81 -7.78
CA CYS A 128 -3.83 -8.73 -6.77
C CYS A 128 -2.44 -9.20 -7.17
N LEU A 129 -1.40 -8.66 -6.53
CA LEU A 129 -0.01 -8.99 -6.84
C LEU A 129 0.28 -10.51 -6.78
N LYS A 130 -0.47 -11.24 -5.95
CA LYS A 130 -0.30 -12.70 -5.83
C LYS A 130 -0.64 -13.44 -7.13
N ASP A 131 -1.61 -12.91 -7.87
CA ASP A 131 -2.11 -13.53 -9.09
C ASP A 131 -1.28 -13.11 -10.31
N GLU A 132 -0.68 -11.92 -10.26
CA GLU A 132 0.08 -11.35 -11.39
C GLU A 132 1.57 -11.75 -11.41
N ASN A 133 2.19 -11.96 -10.25
CA ASN A 133 3.65 -12.08 -10.16
C ASN A 133 4.23 -13.46 -10.52
N GLN A 134 3.40 -14.49 -10.70
CA GLN A 134 3.89 -15.87 -10.75
C GLN A 134 4.89 -16.14 -11.89
N ASN A 135 4.65 -15.55 -13.07
CA ASN A 135 5.52 -15.72 -14.23
C ASN A 135 6.86 -15.00 -14.03
N ASP A 136 6.83 -13.77 -13.51
CA ASP A 136 8.03 -12.98 -13.28
C ASP A 136 8.89 -13.58 -12.16
N ILE A 137 8.27 -14.13 -11.12
CA ILE A 137 8.98 -14.89 -10.08
C ILE A 137 9.63 -16.13 -10.67
N SER A 138 8.93 -16.86 -11.53
CA SER A 138 9.48 -18.05 -12.19
C SER A 138 10.70 -17.70 -13.04
N ALA A 139 10.62 -16.61 -13.81
CA ALA A 139 11.73 -16.09 -14.59
C ALA A 139 12.90 -15.64 -13.70
N PHE A 140 12.61 -14.91 -12.61
CA PHE A 140 13.61 -14.46 -11.64
C PHE A 140 14.37 -15.64 -11.01
N VAL A 141 13.66 -16.62 -10.45
CA VAL A 141 14.27 -17.78 -9.79
C VAL A 141 15.09 -18.59 -10.79
N LEU A 142 14.56 -18.82 -11.99
CA LEU A 142 15.26 -19.55 -13.04
C LEU A 142 16.58 -18.85 -13.42
N ASN A 143 16.55 -17.53 -13.63
CA ASN A 143 17.73 -16.76 -14.00
C ASN A 143 18.78 -16.75 -12.90
N GLN A 144 18.36 -16.60 -11.64
CA GLN A 144 19.29 -16.55 -10.50
C GLN A 144 19.95 -17.90 -10.24
N LEU A 145 19.24 -19.01 -10.47
CA LEU A 145 19.76 -20.35 -10.27
C LEU A 145 20.41 -20.98 -11.51
N ALA A 146 20.40 -20.28 -12.66
CA ALA A 146 20.97 -20.77 -13.92
C ALA A 146 22.47 -21.10 -13.81
N GLY A 147 23.21 -20.38 -12.95
CA GLY A 147 24.64 -20.63 -12.68
C GLY A 147 24.94 -21.97 -12.00
N PHE A 148 23.93 -22.63 -11.44
CA PHE A 148 24.07 -23.85 -10.61
C PHE A 148 23.53 -25.11 -11.27
N GLN A 149 23.36 -25.09 -12.59
CA GLN A 149 22.84 -26.20 -13.40
C GLN A 149 23.55 -27.56 -13.21
N LYS A 150 24.74 -27.60 -12.60
CA LYS A 150 25.46 -28.85 -12.28
C LYS A 150 25.12 -29.43 -10.90
N THR A 151 24.62 -28.63 -9.96
CA THR A 151 24.41 -29.00 -8.55
C THR A 151 22.93 -29.06 -8.17
N ILE A 152 22.07 -28.30 -8.86
CA ILE A 152 20.65 -28.16 -8.52
C ILE A 152 19.78 -29.06 -9.42
N VAL A 153 18.91 -29.87 -8.81
CA VAL A 153 17.91 -30.68 -9.54
C VAL A 153 16.98 -29.76 -10.31
N SER A 154 16.59 -30.18 -11.52
CA SER A 154 15.75 -29.40 -12.45
C SER A 154 14.43 -28.87 -11.85
N ALA A 155 13.94 -29.46 -10.76
CA ALA A 155 12.67 -29.10 -10.13
C ALA A 155 12.78 -27.92 -9.13
N LEU A 156 13.93 -27.68 -8.49
CA LEU A 156 14.04 -26.70 -7.39
C LEU A 156 13.59 -25.27 -7.79
N PRO A 157 13.99 -24.71 -8.95
CA PRO A 157 13.52 -23.39 -9.37
C PRO A 157 11.99 -23.31 -9.46
N SER A 158 11.37 -24.35 -10.03
CA SER A 158 9.91 -24.42 -10.15
C SER A 158 9.22 -24.55 -8.80
N THR A 159 9.81 -25.30 -7.86
CA THR A 159 9.31 -25.43 -6.50
C THR A 159 9.37 -24.12 -5.72
N ILE A 160 10.49 -23.39 -5.81
CA ILE A 160 10.62 -22.07 -5.16
C ILE A 160 9.61 -21.10 -5.76
N ALA A 161 9.51 -21.03 -7.09
CA ALA A 161 8.57 -20.14 -7.75
C ALA A 161 7.11 -20.44 -7.37
N TYR A 162 6.73 -21.72 -7.34
CA TYR A 162 5.38 -22.13 -6.92
C TYR A 162 5.09 -21.78 -5.46
N ARG A 163 6.05 -22.03 -4.56
CA ARG A 163 5.91 -21.77 -3.12
C ARG A 163 5.98 -20.30 -2.73
N ALA A 164 6.53 -19.46 -3.59
CA ALA A 164 6.57 -18.01 -3.38
C ALA A 164 5.17 -17.39 -3.32
N TYR A 165 4.15 -18.03 -3.92
CA TYR A 165 2.76 -17.57 -3.87
C TYR A 165 2.61 -16.09 -4.23
N GLY A 166 3.31 -15.68 -5.30
CA GLY A 166 3.35 -14.30 -5.77
C GLY A 166 4.22 -13.32 -4.97
N SER A 167 4.98 -13.80 -3.97
CA SER A 167 5.93 -12.99 -3.21
C SER A 167 7.36 -13.05 -3.76
N PHE A 168 7.81 -11.93 -4.31
CA PHE A 168 9.21 -11.73 -4.67
C PHE A 168 10.14 -11.75 -3.45
N THR A 169 9.68 -11.24 -2.31
CA THR A 169 10.49 -11.20 -1.09
C THR A 169 10.84 -12.62 -0.65
N TRP A 170 9.84 -13.50 -0.61
CA TRP A 170 10.05 -14.89 -0.26
C TRP A 170 10.93 -15.61 -1.29
N ALA A 171 10.64 -15.42 -2.58
CA ALA A 171 11.45 -16.02 -3.66
C ALA A 171 12.93 -15.61 -3.57
N ARG A 172 13.21 -14.33 -3.31
CA ARG A 172 14.57 -13.81 -3.15
C ARG A 172 15.27 -14.43 -1.95
N VAL A 173 14.63 -14.44 -0.77
CA VAL A 173 15.20 -15.05 0.45
C VAL A 173 15.52 -16.52 0.21
N MET A 174 14.65 -17.24 -0.49
CA MET A 174 14.89 -18.64 -0.81
C MET A 174 16.05 -18.86 -1.78
N VAL A 175 16.14 -18.02 -2.80
CA VAL A 175 17.27 -18.04 -3.73
C VAL A 175 18.57 -17.78 -2.96
N GLU A 176 18.64 -16.73 -2.14
CA GLU A 176 19.78 -16.41 -1.27
C GLU A 176 20.14 -17.59 -0.34
N ARG A 177 19.14 -18.26 0.23
CA ARG A 177 19.37 -19.43 1.09
C ARG A 177 19.94 -20.62 0.33
N VAL A 178 19.54 -20.83 -0.92
CA VAL A 178 20.12 -21.88 -1.79
C VAL A 178 21.60 -21.57 -2.05
N PHE A 179 21.93 -20.32 -2.39
CA PHE A 179 23.31 -19.87 -2.57
C PHE A 179 24.18 -20.17 -1.33
N GLU A 180 23.69 -19.84 -0.13
CA GLU A 180 24.42 -20.09 1.12
C GLU A 180 24.72 -21.58 1.34
N LEU A 181 23.71 -22.43 1.17
CA LEU A 181 23.85 -23.87 1.42
C LEU A 181 24.78 -24.55 0.42
N GLU A 182 24.82 -24.07 -0.82
CA GLU A 182 25.80 -24.55 -1.81
C GLU A 182 27.22 -24.11 -1.47
N CYS A 183 27.42 -22.86 -1.05
CA CYS A 183 28.72 -22.39 -0.55
C CYS A 183 29.21 -23.21 0.66
N GLU A 184 28.29 -23.70 1.51
CA GLU A 184 28.59 -24.62 2.61
C GLU A 184 28.88 -26.07 2.16
N GLY A 185 28.79 -26.37 0.86
CA GLY A 185 29.03 -27.70 0.31
C GLY A 185 27.95 -28.73 0.66
N LYS A 186 26.71 -28.28 0.95
CA LYS A 186 25.61 -29.20 1.27
C LYS A 186 25.17 -29.97 0.02
N VAL A 187 24.81 -31.24 0.22
CA VAL A 187 24.24 -32.08 -0.85
C VAL A 187 22.86 -31.59 -1.26
N THR A 188 22.51 -31.79 -2.52
CA THR A 188 21.31 -31.22 -3.13
C THR A 188 20.02 -31.64 -2.42
N GLU A 189 19.90 -32.88 -1.95
CA GLU A 189 18.68 -33.32 -1.22
C GLU A 189 18.48 -32.54 0.09
N TYR A 190 19.57 -32.11 0.74
CA TYR A 190 19.49 -31.29 1.96
C TYR A 190 19.01 -29.87 1.64
N ILE A 191 19.48 -29.29 0.53
CA ILE A 191 19.07 -27.96 0.07
C ILE A 191 17.57 -27.96 -0.26
N GLU A 192 17.11 -28.97 -0.99
CA GLU A 192 15.69 -29.15 -1.31
C GLU A 192 14.85 -29.38 -0.07
N GLY A 193 15.25 -30.31 0.81
CA GLY A 193 14.56 -30.58 2.06
C GLY A 193 14.43 -29.32 2.91
N LYS A 194 15.47 -28.48 2.95
CA LYS A 194 15.43 -27.21 3.69
C LYS A 194 14.52 -26.18 3.02
N ALA A 195 14.59 -26.03 1.70
CA ALA A 195 13.69 -25.18 0.93
C ALA A 195 12.22 -25.59 1.06
N LEU A 196 11.96 -26.90 1.18
CA LEU A 196 10.63 -27.45 1.40
C LEU A 196 10.14 -27.31 2.85
N SER A 197 11.05 -27.16 3.81
CA SER A 197 10.73 -27.01 5.24
C SER A 197 10.45 -25.56 5.67
N LEU A 198 10.90 -24.58 4.89
CA LEU A 198 10.65 -23.17 5.17
C LEU A 198 9.19 -22.84 4.83
N LYS A 199 8.47 -22.29 5.81
CA LYS A 199 7.07 -21.88 5.65
C LYS A 199 6.93 -20.92 4.47
N THR A 200 5.81 -21.00 3.76
CA THR A 200 5.48 -20.06 2.70
C THR A 200 4.87 -18.80 3.27
N GLU A 201 4.88 -17.70 2.51
CA GLU A 201 4.24 -16.44 2.94
C GLU A 201 2.72 -16.58 3.11
N SER A 202 2.09 -17.60 2.51
CA SER A 202 0.68 -17.92 2.79
C SER A 202 0.45 -18.46 4.21
N GLU A 203 1.49 -18.98 4.88
CA GLU A 203 1.41 -19.61 6.20
C GLU A 203 1.90 -18.72 7.35
N ASP A 204 2.68 -17.67 7.06
CA ASP A 204 3.19 -16.72 8.06
C ASP A 204 2.80 -15.29 7.67
N SER A 205 1.85 -14.70 8.40
CA SER A 205 1.55 -13.25 8.36
C SER A 205 2.65 -12.38 8.98
N THR A 206 3.81 -12.97 9.32
CA THR A 206 4.89 -12.39 10.14
C THR A 206 6.29 -12.84 9.66
N PHE A 207 6.58 -12.78 8.37
CA PHE A 207 7.97 -12.83 7.89
C PHE A 207 8.70 -11.52 8.18
N HIS A 208 9.04 -11.29 9.44
CA HIS A 208 9.86 -10.17 9.90
C HIS A 208 11.25 -10.54 10.46
N PRO A 209 11.61 -11.79 10.84
CA PRO A 209 12.90 -12.02 11.51
C PRO A 209 14.07 -12.44 10.61
N LEU A 210 13.90 -12.62 9.29
CA LEU A 210 15.00 -12.99 8.37
C LEU A 210 15.63 -11.79 7.64
N LEU A 211 15.30 -10.56 8.05
CA LEU A 211 15.77 -9.31 7.43
C LEU A 211 16.57 -8.42 8.40
N GLN A 212 17.23 -8.99 9.41
CA GLN A 212 18.18 -8.28 10.27
C GLN A 212 19.58 -8.86 10.14
#